data_AF-A0A4V6PAJ5-F1
#
_entry.id   AF-A0A4V6PAJ5-F1
#
_cell.length_a   1.000
_cell.length_b   1.000
_cell.length_c   1.000
_cell.angle_alpha   90.00
_cell.angle_beta   90.00
_cell.angle_gamma   90.00
#
_symmetry.space_group_name_H-M   'P 1'
#
loop_
_entity.id
_entity.type
_entity.pdbx_description
1 polymer ?
#
loop_
_entity_poly.entity_id
_entity_poly.type
_entity_poly.pdbx_seq_one_letter_code
_entity_poly.pdbx_strand_id
1 'polypeptide(L)'
;AQDALRAAINGWERPLDWASGNRERFTERILPRLGELADERLRQRHGLTRDSDPARARTLLGEPLWTFLGTPSRRPPSPRDLAAIVAELEKI
;
A
#
# COMPACT_ATOMS: atom_id res chain seq x y z
N ALA A 1 -2.06 17.28 -0.44
CA ALA A 1 -2.15 15.80 -0.31
C ALA A 1 -1.01 15.06 -1.04
N GLN A 2 -0.64 15.45 -2.26
CA GLN A 2 0.41 14.81 -3.07
C GLN A 2 1.81 14.80 -2.41
N ASP A 3 2.14 15.85 -1.63
CA ASP A 3 3.44 15.98 -0.97
C ASP A 3 3.63 15.05 0.23
N ALA A 4 2.59 14.82 1.03
CA ALA A 4 2.70 13.94 2.20
C ALA A 4 2.95 12.49 1.79
N LEU A 5 2.34 12.06 0.68
CA LEU A 5 2.62 10.74 0.12
C LEU A 5 4.04 10.68 -0.47
N ARG A 6 4.44 11.66 -1.28
CA ARG A 6 5.79 11.67 -1.87
C ARG A 6 6.88 11.70 -0.78
N ALA A 7 6.65 12.45 0.30
CA ALA A 7 7.53 12.47 1.48
C ALA A 7 7.55 11.12 2.22
N ALA A 8 6.39 10.45 2.36
CA ALA A 8 6.33 9.11 2.90
C ALA A 8 7.13 8.13 2.01
N ILE A 9 6.87 8.09 0.70
CA ILE A 9 7.56 7.20 -0.26
C ILE A 9 9.08 7.39 -0.22
N ASN A 10 9.55 8.64 -0.24
CA ASN A 10 10.98 8.95 -0.16
C ASN A 10 11.62 8.53 1.18
N GLY A 11 10.82 8.38 2.24
CA GLY A 11 11.28 7.92 3.55
C GLY A 11 11.29 6.40 3.73
N TRP A 12 10.77 5.62 2.78
CA TRP A 12 10.58 4.18 2.95
C TRP A 12 11.77 3.34 2.50
N GLU A 13 12.72 3.91 1.75
CA GLU A 13 13.91 3.18 1.28
C GLU A 13 14.65 2.48 2.45
N ARG A 14 14.90 3.20 3.55
CA ARG A 14 15.54 2.64 4.76
C ARG A 14 14.67 1.62 5.51
N PRO A 15 13.39 1.89 5.85
CA PRO A 15 12.50 0.89 6.43
C PRO A 15 12.37 -0.40 5.62
N LEU A 16 12.44 -0.30 4.29
CA LEU A 16 12.30 -1.44 3.39
C LEU A 16 13.57 -2.25 3.26
N ASP A 17 14.72 -1.59 3.21
CA ASP A 17 16.01 -2.27 3.28
C ASP A 17 16.13 -3.02 4.61
N TRP A 18 15.70 -2.40 5.72
CA TRP A 18 15.65 -3.03 7.05
C TRP A 18 14.64 -4.18 7.17
N ALA A 19 13.52 -4.10 6.45
CA ALA A 19 12.51 -5.16 6.39
C ALA A 19 12.84 -6.23 5.34
N SER A 20 13.83 -6.00 4.48
CA SER A 20 14.24 -6.91 3.43
C SER A 20 14.68 -8.25 4.04
N GLY A 21 14.02 -9.33 3.62
CA GLY A 21 14.25 -10.67 4.14
C GLY A 21 13.52 -11.02 5.45
N ASN A 22 12.80 -10.08 6.09
CA ASN A 22 12.02 -10.36 7.30
C ASN A 22 10.52 -10.07 7.09
N ARG A 23 9.76 -11.17 6.90
CA ARG A 23 8.31 -11.15 6.66
C ARG A 23 7.50 -10.49 7.77
N GLU A 24 7.86 -10.78 9.02
CA GLU A 24 7.14 -10.29 10.20
C GLU A 24 7.24 -8.77 10.27
N ARG A 25 8.46 -8.23 10.15
CA ARG A 25 8.71 -6.78 10.11
C ARG A 25 7.96 -6.09 8.98
N PHE A 26 7.96 -6.68 7.78
CA PHE A 26 7.20 -6.14 6.65
C PHE A 26 5.70 -6.08 6.97
N THR A 27 5.15 -7.19 7.45
CA THR A 27 3.72 -7.35 7.70
C THR A 27 3.23 -6.45 8.84
N GLU A 28 4.03 -6.24 9.88
CA GLU A 28 3.65 -5.44 11.05
C GLU A 28 3.88 -3.94 10.88
N ARG A 29 4.86 -3.54 10.06
CA ARG A 29 5.30 -2.12 10.00
C ARG A 29 5.02 -1.44 8.67
N ILE A 30 5.10 -2.19 7.57
CA ILE A 30 5.01 -1.62 6.22
C ILE A 30 3.62 -1.83 5.65
N LEU A 31 3.10 -3.05 5.72
CA LEU A 31 1.80 -3.39 5.13
C LEU A 31 0.63 -2.54 5.70
N PRO A 32 0.52 -2.27 7.02
CA PRO A 32 -0.57 -1.45 7.54
C PRO A 32 -0.54 -0.03 6.96
N ARG A 33 0.65 0.54 6.79
CA ARG A 33 0.84 1.87 6.21
C ARG A 33 0.45 1.91 4.72
N LEU A 34 0.70 0.85 3.97
CA LEU A 34 0.20 0.73 2.59
C LEU A 34 -1.32 0.66 2.55
N GLY A 35 -1.92 0.00 3.54
CA GLY A 35 -3.37 -0.04 3.71
C GLY A 35 -3.96 1.35 3.99
N GLU A 36 -3.41 2.06 4.98
CA GLU A 36 -3.82 3.44 5.30
C GLU A 36 -3.72 4.36 4.09
N LEU A 37 -2.64 4.20 3.31
CA LEU A 37 -2.45 4.95 2.08
C LEU A 37 -3.53 4.66 1.04
N ALA A 38 -3.84 3.39 0.82
CA ALA A 38 -4.90 2.99 -0.11
C ALA A 38 -6.25 3.59 0.30
N ASP A 39 -6.59 3.53 1.59
CA ASP A 39 -7.82 4.10 2.12
C ASP A 39 -7.86 5.62 1.97
N GLU A 40 -6.73 6.30 2.19
CA GLU A 40 -6.67 7.75 2.04
C GLU A 40 -6.83 8.18 0.58
N ARG A 41 -6.27 7.42 -0.37
CA ARG A 41 -6.45 7.67 -1.81
C ARG A 41 -7.89 7.47 -2.26
N LEU A 42 -8.50 6.37 -1.83
CA LEU A 42 -9.91 6.10 -2.09
C LEU A 42 -10.81 7.19 -1.47
N ARG A 43 -10.49 7.65 -0.25
CA ARG A 43 -11.27 8.69 0.43
C ARG A 43 -11.21 10.01 -0.31
N GLN A 44 -10.01 10.45 -0.69
CA GLN A 44 -9.81 11.76 -1.33
C GLN A 44 -10.41 11.83 -2.74
N ARG A 45 -10.32 10.74 -3.52
CA ARG A 45 -10.74 10.76 -4.93
C ARG A 45 -12.14 10.20 -5.16
N HIS A 46 -12.57 9.26 -4.33
CA HIS A 46 -13.80 8.49 -4.53
C HIS A 46 -14.76 8.55 -3.33
N GLY A 47 -14.37 9.21 -2.23
CA GLY A 47 -15.23 9.42 -1.05
C GLY A 47 -15.50 8.16 -0.22
N LEU A 48 -14.71 7.09 -0.39
CA LEU A 48 -14.89 5.80 0.30
C LEU A 48 -13.57 5.23 0.82
N THR A 49 -13.64 4.25 1.73
CA THR A 49 -12.50 3.41 2.15
C THR A 49 -12.78 1.94 1.85
N ARG A 50 -11.78 1.07 2.04
CA ARG A 50 -11.98 -0.39 1.94
C ARG A 50 -12.97 -0.93 2.98
N ASP A 51 -13.17 -0.22 4.09
CA ASP A 51 -14.11 -0.59 5.15
C ASP A 51 -15.55 -0.10 4.85
N SER A 52 -15.70 1.13 4.35
CA SER A 52 -17.03 1.72 4.12
C SER A 52 -17.76 1.13 2.91
N ASP A 53 -17.03 0.77 1.85
CA ASP A 53 -17.57 0.11 0.65
C ASP A 53 -16.53 -0.88 0.08
N PRO A 54 -16.43 -2.10 0.63
CA PRO A 54 -15.41 -3.07 0.24
C PRO A 54 -15.51 -3.50 -1.23
N ALA A 55 -16.73 -3.62 -1.76
CA ALA A 55 -16.96 -4.07 -3.13
C ALA A 55 -16.44 -3.03 -4.12
N ARG A 56 -16.82 -1.75 -3.92
CA ARG A 56 -16.37 -0.67 -4.80
C ARG A 56 -14.89 -0.35 -4.63
N ALA A 57 -14.38 -0.40 -3.40
CA ALA A 57 -12.95 -0.27 -3.14
C ALA A 57 -12.13 -1.34 -3.88
N ARG A 58 -12.59 -2.61 -3.87
CA ARG A 58 -11.94 -3.70 -4.60
C ARG A 58 -11.93 -3.45 -6.11
N THR A 59 -13.03 -2.94 -6.68
CA THR A 59 -13.09 -2.58 -8.11
C THR A 59 -12.09 -1.47 -8.45
N LEU A 60 -11.96 -0.45 -7.60
CA LEU A 60 -11.05 0.68 -7.84
C LEU A 60 -9.57 0.33 -7.64
N LEU A 61 -9.25 -0.46 -6.61
CA LEU A 61 -7.90 -0.95 -6.35
C LEU A 61 -7.44 -1.98 -7.39
N GLY A 62 -8.39 -2.73 -7.94
CA GLY A 62 -8.11 -3.91 -8.73
C GLY A 62 -7.71 -5.11 -7.87
N GLU A 63 -7.91 -6.30 -8.43
CA GLU A 63 -7.70 -7.57 -7.73
C GLU A 63 -6.27 -7.77 -7.16
N PRO A 64 -5.19 -7.43 -7.89
CA PRO A 64 -3.83 -7.65 -7.39
C PRO A 64 -3.54 -6.85 -6.13
N LEU A 65 -3.92 -5.57 -6.12
CA LEU A 65 -3.65 -4.66 -5.02
C LEU A 65 -4.57 -4.93 -3.82
N TRP A 66 -5.85 -5.23 -4.08
CA TRP A 66 -6.79 -5.70 -3.06
C TRP A 66 -6.25 -6.93 -2.33
N THR A 67 -5.81 -7.94 -3.09
CA THR A 67 -5.27 -9.19 -2.54
C THR A 67 -4.00 -8.95 -1.75
N PHE A 68 -3.06 -8.17 -2.29
CA PHE A 68 -1.80 -7.83 -1.63
C PHE A 68 -2.02 -7.14 -0.27
N LEU A 69 -2.95 -6.19 -0.21
CA LEU A 69 -3.25 -5.45 1.01
C LEU A 69 -4.01 -6.30 2.06
N GLY A 70 -4.85 -7.24 1.62
CA GLY A 70 -5.63 -8.10 2.52
C GLY A 70 -4.89 -9.37 2.95
N THR A 71 -3.98 -9.88 2.13
CA THR A 71 -3.26 -11.14 2.36
C THR A 71 -1.76 -10.95 2.09
N PRO A 72 -0.93 -10.72 3.12
CA PRO A 72 0.50 -10.56 2.96
C PRO A 72 1.14 -11.81 2.35
N SER A 73 1.86 -11.60 1.24
CA SER A 73 2.70 -12.60 0.60
C SER A 73 3.64 -13.29 1.60
N ARG A 74 3.95 -14.57 1.37
CA ARG A 74 4.92 -15.32 2.19
C ARG A 74 6.33 -14.74 2.13
N ARG A 75 6.66 -14.04 1.04
CA ARG A 75 7.92 -13.32 0.86
C ARG A 75 7.62 -11.83 0.77
N PRO A 76 8.33 -10.96 1.52
CA PRO A 76 8.25 -9.51 1.31
C PRO A 76 8.52 -9.15 -0.15
N PRO A 77 7.79 -8.19 -0.73
CA PRO A 77 8.12 -7.65 -2.05
C PRO A 77 9.53 -7.08 -2.05
N SER A 78 10.21 -7.15 -3.19
CA SER A 78 11.47 -6.42 -3.34
C SER A 78 11.21 -4.91 -3.27
N PRO A 79 12.23 -4.08 -2.98
CA PRO A 79 12.08 -2.62 -3.03
C PRO A 79 11.51 -2.12 -4.37
N ARG A 80 11.89 -2.75 -5.49
CA ARG A 80 11.37 -2.44 -6.82
C ARG A 80 9.89 -2.75 -6.95
N ASP A 81 9.46 -3.94 -6.51
CA ASP A 81 8.05 -4.35 -6.58
C ASP A 81 7.19 -3.44 -5.71
N LEU A 82 7.71 -3.01 -4.56
CA LEU A 82 6.99 -2.06 -3.73
C LEU A 82 6.86 -0.68 -4.37
N ALA A 83 7.92 -0.16 -4.99
CA ALA A 83 7.85 1.10 -5.72
C ALA A 83 6.78 1.04 -6.82
N ALA A 84 6.63 -0.11 -7.48
CA ALA A 84 5.55 -0.33 -8.45
C ALA A 84 4.16 -0.35 -7.78
N ILE A 85 3.99 -1.06 -6.66
CA ILE A 85 2.74 -1.09 -5.88
C ILE A 85 2.31 0.32 -5.48
N VAL A 86 3.26 1.12 -4.99
CA VAL A 86 3.04 2.52 -4.63
C VAL A 86 2.64 3.36 -5.84
N ALA A 87 3.33 3.19 -6.97
CA ALA A 87 2.99 3.92 -8.20
C ALA A 87 1.58 3.58 -8.71
N GLU A 88 1.12 2.33 -8.57
CA GLU A 88 -0.26 1.97 -8.89
C GLU A 88 -1.26 2.62 -7.92
N LEU A 89 -0.94 2.65 -6.61
CA LEU A 89 -1.76 3.37 -5.62
C LEU A 89 -1.91 4.86 -5.93
N GLU A 90 -0.92 5.48 -6.59
CA GLU A 90 -0.99 6.90 -6.99
C GLU A 90 -1.96 7.17 -8.15
N LYS A 91 -2.30 6.15 -8.94
CA LYS A 91 -3.16 6.26 -10.12
C LYS A 91 -4.64 6.18 -9.79
N ILE A 92 -5.01 5.47 -8.72
CA ILE A 92 -6.37 5.42 -8.15
C ILE A 92 -6.79 6.83 -7.77
#